data_AF-A0AAD6TGT8-F1
#
_entry.id   AF-A0AAD6TGT8-F1
#
_cell.length_a   1.000
_cell.length_b   1.000
_cell.length_c   1.000
_cell.angle_alpha   90.00
_cell.angle_beta   90.00
_cell.angle_gamma   90.00
#
_symmetry.space_group_name_H-M   'P 1'
#
loop_
_entity.id
_entity.type
_entity.pdbx_description
1 polymer ?
#
loop_
_entity_poly.entity_id
_entity_poly.type
_entity_poly.pdbx_seq_one_letter_code
_entity_poly.pdbx_strand_id
1 'polypeptide(L)'
;MGNLVWHEYARYVSITASAYAVWCSFFALFYRKFFWDFLGGTLRDPGGLQPAPSAAIFITLIVKLPIIPILNAFVALFILAIENPLPLLKSTSITRSLVLKVVMLVFQTFLSILFYQGDLLFFPSTIVKHEDSGIEYEIRLCPALQNKPALPIPNFTAHDKTPLKNKGGDPFEPPYNPNLHVGDLRDEDNTEDYVVLLNKYSVVPRHFLMVTKEFRSQASPLMPPDLVQTYLLLAAARKARHNLFAFYNCGDNSGASQAHKHVQFIPLEDEDGPPIEYLARSVKLETADTPFALKLSYANHVFRFPDRFYSFSADELEPVLAQAFLNLLDLVISTIRHDPHYPAGKPSYNVVLTLEHMHIVPRRQENHVLAETGDTLSVNALAFAGMMLVKSERELEAVKKEGVSKILRAVGLESVHELQVQGTAAEARDEET
;
A
#
# COMPACT_ATOMS: atom_id res chain seq x y z
N MET A 1 44.45 6.44 -16.82
CA MET A 1 43.66 5.21 -16.56
C MET A 1 42.16 5.47 -16.49
N GLY A 2 41.67 6.55 -15.86
CA GLY A 2 40.22 6.81 -15.71
C GLY A 2 39.40 6.85 -17.01
N ASN A 3 39.85 7.55 -18.05
CA ASN A 3 39.05 7.70 -19.29
C ASN A 3 38.77 6.38 -20.02
N LEU A 4 39.70 5.42 -19.99
CA LEU A 4 39.50 4.08 -20.57
C LEU A 4 38.45 3.28 -19.80
N VAL A 5 38.45 3.37 -18.47
CA VAL A 5 37.47 2.72 -17.59
C VAL A 5 36.06 3.26 -17.84
N TRP A 6 35.91 4.59 -17.99
CA TRP A 6 34.62 5.21 -18.30
C TRP A 6 34.08 4.82 -19.68
N HIS A 7 34.95 4.69 -20.68
CA HIS A 7 34.56 4.24 -22.02
C HIS A 7 34.10 2.78 -22.03
N GLU A 8 34.79 1.89 -21.33
CA GLU A 8 34.38 0.49 -21.20
C GLU A 8 33.08 0.35 -20.39
N TYR A 9 32.94 1.11 -19.31
CA TYR A 9 31.72 1.13 -18.50
C TYR A 9 30.51 1.62 -19.32
N ALA A 10 30.64 2.74 -20.04
CA ALA A 10 29.59 3.26 -20.90
C ALA A 10 29.18 2.25 -21.99
N ARG A 11 30.15 1.51 -22.53
CA ARG A 11 29.90 0.41 -23.48
C ARG A 11 29.12 -0.73 -22.83
N TYR A 12 29.46 -1.17 -21.61
CA TYR A 12 28.70 -2.21 -20.92
C TYR A 12 27.28 -1.79 -20.58
N VAL A 13 27.06 -0.52 -20.20
CA VAL A 13 25.72 0.04 -19.99
C VAL A 13 24.93 0.02 -21.30
N SER A 14 25.52 0.45 -22.41
CA SER A 14 24.93 0.43 -23.75
C SER A 14 24.54 -0.98 -24.20
N ILE A 15 25.43 -1.97 -24.01
CA ILE A 15 25.16 -3.38 -24.30
C ILE A 15 24.00 -3.91 -23.43
N THR A 16 24.05 -3.65 -22.13
CA THR A 16 23.03 -4.13 -21.19
C THR A 16 21.67 -3.54 -21.54
N ALA A 17 21.58 -2.21 -21.70
CA ALA A 17 20.35 -1.52 -22.06
C ALA A 17 19.76 -2.04 -23.37
N SER A 18 20.60 -2.25 -24.39
CA SER A 18 20.17 -2.76 -25.69
C SER A 18 19.74 -4.24 -25.62
N ALA A 19 20.40 -5.09 -24.83
CA ALA A 19 19.97 -6.47 -24.62
C ALA A 19 18.58 -6.54 -23.96
N TYR A 20 18.35 -5.71 -22.92
CA TYR A 20 17.02 -5.58 -22.32
C TYR A 20 16.00 -5.02 -23.32
N ALA A 21 16.36 -4.04 -24.15
CA ALA A 21 15.46 -3.50 -25.16
C ALA A 21 15.03 -4.55 -26.20
N VAL A 22 15.93 -5.43 -26.65
CA VAL A 22 15.59 -6.59 -27.51
C VAL A 22 14.60 -7.51 -26.81
N TRP A 23 14.88 -7.85 -25.55
CA TRP A 23 14.02 -8.72 -24.74
C TRP A 23 12.61 -8.12 -24.55
N CYS A 24 12.54 -6.85 -24.12
CA CYS A 24 11.28 -6.12 -23.96
C CYS A 24 10.50 -6.04 -25.28
N SER A 25 11.19 -5.75 -26.38
CA SER A 25 10.57 -5.73 -27.72
C SER A 25 9.97 -7.07 -28.12
N PHE A 26 10.65 -8.19 -27.81
CA PHE A 26 10.12 -9.53 -28.07
C PHE A 26 8.82 -9.77 -27.30
N PHE A 27 8.79 -9.48 -25.99
CA PHE A 27 7.58 -9.63 -25.17
C PHE A 27 6.44 -8.69 -25.63
N ALA A 28 6.78 -7.49 -26.09
CA ALA A 28 5.81 -6.54 -26.62
C ALA A 28 5.14 -6.98 -27.94
N LEU A 29 5.66 -8.01 -28.63
CA LEU A 29 4.98 -8.62 -29.78
C LEU A 29 3.76 -9.46 -29.37
N PHE A 30 3.83 -10.09 -28.20
CA PHE A 30 2.79 -10.97 -27.67
C PHE A 30 1.79 -10.21 -26.79
N TYR A 31 2.28 -9.29 -25.95
CA TYR A 31 1.45 -8.53 -25.02
C TYR A 31 1.52 -7.04 -25.35
N ARG A 32 0.61 -6.60 -26.22
CA ARG A 32 0.71 -5.34 -26.94
C ARG A 32 0.00 -4.21 -26.19
N LYS A 33 0.72 -3.53 -25.29
CA LYS A 33 0.27 -2.34 -24.54
C LYS A 33 1.24 -1.18 -24.75
N PHE A 34 0.77 0.06 -24.54
CA PHE A 34 1.61 1.25 -24.64
C PHE A 34 1.47 2.12 -23.40
N PHE A 35 2.54 2.82 -23.01
CA PHE A 35 2.73 3.36 -21.65
C PHE A 35 1.65 4.35 -21.19
N TRP A 36 0.95 5.02 -22.12
CA TRP A 36 -0.04 6.07 -21.81
C TRP A 36 -1.47 5.69 -22.20
N ASP A 37 -1.75 4.39 -22.40
CA ASP A 37 -3.05 3.90 -22.86
C ASP A 37 -4.22 4.24 -21.91
N PHE A 38 -3.91 4.59 -20.67
CA PHE A 38 -4.87 5.04 -19.65
C PHE A 38 -5.17 6.54 -19.66
N LEU A 39 -4.34 7.38 -20.28
CA LEU A 39 -4.55 8.83 -20.27
C LEU A 39 -5.71 9.22 -21.20
N GLY A 40 -6.80 9.73 -20.60
CA GLY A 40 -8.00 10.14 -21.34
C GLY A 40 -8.83 8.99 -21.92
N GLY A 41 -8.52 7.74 -21.55
CA GLY A 41 -9.26 6.57 -21.99
C GLY A 41 -10.70 6.54 -21.49
N THR A 42 -11.60 5.98 -22.28
CA THR A 42 -13.00 5.76 -21.91
C THR A 42 -13.21 4.29 -21.58
N LEU A 43 -13.62 3.98 -20.36
CA LEU A 43 -13.99 2.61 -19.99
C LEU A 43 -15.35 2.26 -20.62
N ARG A 44 -15.43 1.14 -21.34
CA ARG A 44 -16.67 0.65 -21.97
C ARG A 44 -16.88 -0.83 -21.63
N ASP A 45 -18.15 -1.21 -21.43
CA ASP A 45 -18.58 -2.59 -21.23
C ASP A 45 -19.47 -3.03 -22.41
N PRO A 46 -19.17 -4.16 -23.09
CA PRO A 46 -17.95 -4.99 -22.97
C PRO A 46 -16.73 -4.32 -23.63
N GLY A 47 -15.52 -4.56 -23.11
CA GLY A 47 -14.27 -4.22 -23.80
C GLY A 47 -13.20 -3.44 -23.02
N GLY A 48 -13.40 -3.13 -21.74
CA GLY A 48 -12.37 -2.55 -20.87
C GLY A 48 -11.99 -1.10 -21.20
N LEU A 49 -10.78 -0.69 -20.84
CA LEU A 49 -10.28 0.68 -21.01
C LEU A 49 -9.89 0.90 -22.47
N GLN A 50 -10.72 1.66 -23.21
CA GLN A 50 -10.37 2.07 -24.56
C GLN A 50 -9.57 3.36 -24.50
N PRO A 51 -8.36 3.42 -25.09
CA PRO A 51 -7.57 4.64 -25.08
C PRO A 51 -8.29 5.78 -25.81
N ALA A 52 -7.97 7.02 -25.44
CA ALA A 52 -8.55 8.21 -26.06
C ALA A 52 -8.39 8.19 -27.60
N PRO A 53 -9.28 8.85 -28.37
CA PRO A 53 -9.09 8.99 -29.82
C PRO A 53 -7.74 9.60 -30.21
N SER A 54 -7.18 10.47 -29.36
CA SER A 54 -5.83 11.04 -29.53
C SER A 54 -4.71 9.98 -29.50
N ALA A 55 -4.96 8.80 -28.93
CA ALA A 55 -4.01 7.69 -28.87
C ALA A 55 -4.14 6.68 -30.03
N ALA A 56 -5.01 6.93 -31.02
CA ALA A 56 -5.26 6.02 -32.14
C ALA A 56 -3.99 5.66 -32.94
N ILE A 57 -3.03 6.59 -33.03
CA ILE A 57 -1.74 6.36 -33.68
C ILE A 57 -0.94 5.29 -32.91
N PHE A 58 -0.87 5.41 -31.58
CA PHE A 58 -0.16 4.44 -30.74
C PHE A 58 -0.84 3.07 -30.76
N ILE A 59 -2.17 3.01 -30.73
CA ILE A 59 -2.92 1.74 -30.89
C ILE A 59 -2.54 1.07 -32.22
N THR A 60 -2.48 1.84 -33.31
CA THR A 60 -2.18 1.28 -34.63
C THR A 60 -0.75 0.78 -34.72
N LEU A 61 0.21 1.60 -34.26
CA LEU A 61 1.64 1.31 -34.39
C LEU A 61 2.17 0.33 -33.34
N ILE A 62 1.52 0.17 -32.19
CA ILE A 62 1.99 -0.69 -31.09
C ILE A 62 1.11 -1.94 -30.94
N VAL A 63 -0.22 -1.76 -30.98
CA VAL A 63 -1.18 -2.84 -30.69
C VAL A 63 -1.56 -3.63 -31.94
N LYS A 64 -1.92 -2.95 -33.03
CA LYS A 64 -2.39 -3.62 -34.26
C LYS A 64 -1.25 -4.17 -35.12
N LEU A 65 -0.22 -3.36 -35.38
CA LEU A 65 0.85 -3.67 -36.35
C LEU A 65 2.25 -3.96 -35.75
N PRO A 66 2.36 -4.09 -34.41
CA PRO A 66 3.59 -3.95 -33.60
C PRO A 66 4.83 -3.25 -34.21
N ILE A 67 4.65 -2.16 -34.97
CA ILE A 67 5.74 -1.45 -35.66
C ILE A 67 6.76 -0.91 -34.65
N ILE A 68 6.34 -0.30 -33.54
CA ILE A 68 7.28 0.28 -32.56
C ILE A 68 8.08 -0.80 -31.83
N PRO A 69 7.49 -1.90 -31.29
CA PRO A 69 8.27 -3.01 -30.74
C PRO A 69 9.28 -3.59 -31.72
N ILE A 70 8.89 -3.80 -32.99
CA ILE A 70 9.75 -4.33 -34.05
C ILE A 70 10.90 -3.36 -34.33
N LEU A 71 10.59 -2.08 -34.49
CA LEU A 71 11.60 -1.04 -34.74
C LEU A 71 12.59 -0.94 -33.59
N ASN A 72 12.11 -1.00 -32.35
CA ASN A 72 12.98 -0.96 -31.17
C ASN A 72 13.89 -2.20 -31.09
N ALA A 73 13.38 -3.39 -31.44
CA ALA A 73 14.21 -4.60 -31.54
C ALA A 73 15.32 -4.44 -32.60
N PHE A 74 15.00 -3.91 -33.77
CA PHE A 74 16.00 -3.67 -34.82
C PHE A 74 17.07 -2.66 -34.39
N VAL A 75 16.66 -1.54 -33.80
CA VAL A 75 17.58 -0.51 -33.28
C VAL A 75 18.49 -1.10 -32.21
N ALA A 76 17.93 -1.87 -31.26
CA ALA A 76 18.69 -2.48 -30.18
C ALA A 76 19.66 -3.58 -30.67
N LEU A 77 19.24 -4.43 -31.61
CA LEU A 77 20.11 -5.41 -32.25
C LEU A 77 21.25 -4.73 -33.02
N PHE A 78 20.97 -3.61 -33.68
CA PHE A 78 22.00 -2.84 -34.38
C PHE A 78 23.00 -2.20 -33.43
N ILE A 79 22.55 -1.66 -32.29
CA ILE A 79 23.45 -1.14 -31.25
C ILE A 79 24.32 -2.27 -30.69
N LEU A 80 23.76 -3.44 -30.39
CA LEU A 80 24.53 -4.61 -29.95
C LEU A 80 25.58 -5.02 -31.00
N ALA A 81 25.21 -5.02 -32.28
CA ALA A 81 26.11 -5.34 -33.39
C ALA A 81 27.20 -4.28 -33.63
N ILE A 82 27.08 -3.07 -33.06
CA ILE A 82 28.09 -2.02 -33.10
C ILE A 82 28.97 -2.04 -31.84
N GLU A 83 28.37 -2.24 -30.66
CA GLU A 83 29.07 -2.27 -29.38
C GLU A 83 29.84 -3.56 -29.15
N ASN A 84 29.34 -4.68 -29.67
CA ASN A 84 30.07 -5.93 -29.77
C ASN A 84 30.18 -6.33 -31.25
N PRO A 85 31.11 -5.71 -32.00
CA PRO A 85 31.09 -5.75 -33.45
C PRO A 85 31.23 -7.18 -33.97
N LEU A 86 30.24 -7.61 -34.75
CA LEU A 86 30.33 -8.83 -35.55
C LEU A 86 31.58 -8.75 -36.45
N PRO A 87 32.20 -9.89 -36.80
CA PRO A 87 33.41 -9.91 -37.64
C PRO A 87 33.28 -9.09 -38.93
N LEU A 88 32.07 -9.06 -39.50
CA LEU A 88 31.70 -8.32 -40.72
C LEU A 88 31.68 -6.78 -40.55
N LEU A 89 31.48 -6.27 -39.34
CA LEU A 89 31.32 -4.84 -39.06
C LEU A 89 32.56 -4.21 -38.40
N LYS A 90 33.49 -5.04 -37.92
CA LYS A 90 34.65 -4.64 -37.10
C LYS A 90 35.60 -3.62 -37.76
N SER A 91 35.62 -3.55 -39.09
CA SER A 91 36.48 -2.64 -39.87
C SER A 91 35.76 -1.39 -40.40
N THR A 92 34.45 -1.24 -40.16
CA THR A 92 33.66 -0.12 -40.68
C THR A 92 33.81 1.16 -39.84
N SER A 93 33.69 2.33 -40.47
CA SER A 93 33.70 3.64 -39.78
C SER A 93 32.51 3.82 -38.83
N ILE A 94 31.42 3.09 -39.08
CA ILE A 94 30.18 3.09 -38.31
C ILE A 94 30.42 2.65 -36.86
N THR A 95 31.23 1.60 -36.65
CA THR A 95 31.50 1.07 -35.29
C THR A 95 32.31 2.01 -34.41
N ARG A 96 33.04 2.95 -35.02
CA ARG A 96 33.92 3.93 -34.36
C ARG A 96 33.22 5.27 -34.10
N SER A 97 32.02 5.48 -34.64
CA SER A 97 31.31 6.76 -34.51
C SER A 97 30.60 6.88 -33.17
N LEU A 98 31.13 7.71 -32.27
CA LEU A 98 30.49 8.01 -30.99
C LEU A 98 29.15 8.75 -31.18
N VAL A 99 29.09 9.67 -32.15
CA VAL A 99 27.88 10.45 -32.45
C VAL A 99 26.73 9.52 -32.85
N LEU A 100 27.01 8.53 -33.70
CA LEU A 100 26.00 7.56 -34.12
C LEU A 100 25.47 6.75 -32.94
N LYS A 101 26.37 6.26 -32.06
CA LYS A 101 25.98 5.48 -30.86
C LYS A 101 25.06 6.29 -29.95
N VAL A 102 25.39 7.55 -29.68
CA VAL A 102 24.56 8.43 -28.85
C VAL A 102 23.19 8.66 -29.47
N VAL A 103 23.13 8.99 -30.76
CA VAL A 103 21.85 9.19 -31.47
C VAL A 103 20.99 7.93 -31.43
N MET A 104 21.59 6.76 -31.67
CA MET A 104 20.88 5.48 -31.63
C MET A 104 20.37 5.13 -30.23
N LEU A 105 21.15 5.39 -29.18
CA LEU A 105 20.72 5.18 -27.79
C LEU A 105 19.57 6.10 -27.38
N VAL A 106 19.61 7.38 -27.80
CA VAL A 106 18.48 8.31 -27.57
C VAL A 106 17.24 7.82 -28.31
N PHE A 107 17.38 7.35 -29.55
CA PHE A 107 16.27 6.82 -30.32
C PHE A 107 15.70 5.51 -29.72
N GLN A 108 16.55 4.59 -29.27
CA GLN A 108 16.14 3.39 -28.53
C GLN A 108 15.37 3.76 -27.27
N THR A 109 15.85 4.75 -26.52
CA THR A 109 15.18 5.22 -25.29
C THR A 109 13.78 5.74 -25.62
N PHE A 110 13.65 6.58 -26.65
CA PHE A 110 12.35 7.09 -27.09
C PHE A 110 11.40 5.94 -27.46
N LEU A 111 11.84 4.98 -28.27
CA LEU A 111 11.01 3.85 -28.70
C LEU A 111 10.63 2.93 -27.53
N SER A 112 11.56 2.67 -26.61
CA SER A 112 11.35 1.79 -25.46
C SER A 112 10.35 2.37 -24.45
N ILE A 113 10.27 3.70 -24.31
CA ILE A 113 9.29 4.35 -23.42
C ILE A 113 7.87 4.25 -24.00
N LEU A 114 7.72 4.14 -25.32
CA LEU A 114 6.39 4.10 -25.94
C LEU A 114 5.61 2.83 -25.60
N PHE A 115 6.28 1.72 -25.28
CA PHE A 115 5.62 0.48 -24.91
C PHE A 115 6.14 -0.03 -23.57
N TYR A 116 5.23 -0.26 -22.64
CA TYR A 116 5.56 -0.77 -21.31
C TYR A 116 4.55 -1.81 -20.89
N GLN A 117 5.02 -2.76 -20.10
CA GLN A 117 4.21 -3.73 -19.40
C GLN A 117 4.49 -3.55 -17.92
N GLY A 118 3.54 -2.96 -17.21
CA GLY A 118 3.49 -3.02 -15.76
C GLY A 118 2.04 -3.03 -15.35
N ASP A 119 1.54 -4.20 -14.97
CA ASP A 119 0.23 -4.33 -14.36
C ASP A 119 0.25 -3.90 -12.88
N LEU A 120 1.45 -3.86 -12.27
CA LEU A 120 1.77 -3.26 -10.99
C LEU A 120 2.63 -2.01 -11.21
N LEU A 121 2.21 -0.88 -10.63
CA LEU A 121 2.94 0.37 -10.65
C LEU A 121 3.67 0.53 -9.33
N PHE A 122 4.99 0.36 -9.36
CA PHE A 122 5.85 0.66 -8.22
C PHE A 122 6.31 2.11 -8.27
N PHE A 123 6.12 2.82 -7.16
CA PHE A 123 6.53 4.21 -7.03
C PHE A 123 7.76 4.30 -6.13
N PRO A 124 8.93 4.70 -6.66
CA PRO A 124 10.11 4.89 -5.83
C PRO A 124 9.81 5.95 -4.76
N SER A 125 10.15 5.64 -3.53
CA SER A 125 9.95 6.51 -2.37
C SER A 125 11.19 6.55 -1.50
N THR A 126 11.36 7.63 -0.76
CA THR A 126 12.43 7.80 0.23
C THR A 126 11.83 7.89 1.62
N ILE A 127 12.56 7.45 2.64
CA ILE A 127 12.13 7.53 4.04
C ILE A 127 13.00 8.55 4.76
N VAL A 128 12.35 9.41 5.54
CA VAL A 128 13.00 10.35 6.44
C VAL A 128 12.54 10.04 7.85
N LYS A 129 13.48 9.71 8.73
CA LYS A 129 13.22 9.53 10.16
C LYS A 129 13.08 10.88 10.84
N HIS A 130 12.08 11.03 11.70
CA HIS A 130 11.80 12.26 12.41
C HIS A 130 11.31 11.97 13.84
N GLU A 131 12.06 12.44 14.82
CA GLU A 131 11.68 12.31 16.22
C GLU A 131 10.66 13.38 16.61
N ASP A 132 9.52 12.95 17.15
CA ASP A 132 8.51 13.82 17.73
C ASP A 132 7.87 13.15 18.94
N SER A 133 7.75 13.88 20.05
CA SER A 133 7.14 13.41 21.30
C SER A 133 7.72 12.09 21.84
N GLY A 134 9.03 11.87 21.61
CA GLY A 134 9.76 10.67 22.06
C GLY A 134 9.58 9.44 21.17
N ILE A 135 9.08 9.63 19.94
CA ILE A 135 8.83 8.56 18.97
C ILE A 135 9.59 8.90 17.69
N GLU A 136 10.38 7.96 17.18
CA GLU A 136 11.03 8.09 15.88
C GLU A 136 10.04 7.68 14.78
N TYR A 137 9.36 8.66 14.19
CA TYR A 137 8.44 8.43 13.07
C TYR A 137 9.19 8.25 11.76
N GLU A 138 8.64 7.44 10.87
CA GLU A 138 9.08 7.30 9.49
C GLU A 138 8.17 8.11 8.57
N ILE A 139 8.71 9.13 7.91
CA ILE A 139 7.97 9.91 6.91
C ILE A 139 8.46 9.49 5.53
N ARG A 140 7.60 8.75 4.82
CA ARG A 140 7.85 8.29 3.45
C ARG A 140 7.40 9.34 2.44
N LEU A 141 8.33 9.81 1.62
CA LEU A 141 8.11 10.76 0.54
C LEU A 141 7.96 10.01 -0.79
N CYS A 142 6.82 10.19 -1.45
CA CYS A 142 6.53 9.57 -2.73
C CYS A 142 5.89 10.57 -3.73
N PRO A 143 6.71 11.32 -4.48
CA PRO A 143 6.24 12.37 -5.39
C PRO A 143 5.28 11.88 -6.49
N ALA A 144 5.45 10.63 -6.93
CA ALA A 144 4.62 10.05 -7.99
C ALA A 144 3.13 9.94 -7.64
N LEU A 145 2.78 9.99 -6.34
CA LEU A 145 1.38 9.94 -5.88
C LEU A 145 0.59 11.22 -6.16
N GLN A 146 1.25 12.33 -6.50
CA GLN A 146 0.56 13.56 -6.93
C GLN A 146 -0.28 13.33 -8.20
N ASN A 147 0.11 12.36 -9.03
CA ASN A 147 -0.57 12.03 -10.28
C ASN A 147 -1.64 10.93 -10.11
N LYS A 148 -1.89 10.45 -8.88
CA LYS A 148 -2.92 9.44 -8.63
C LYS A 148 -4.31 10.07 -8.82
N PRO A 149 -5.24 9.44 -9.56
CA PRO A 149 -6.61 9.94 -9.64
C PRO A 149 -7.22 9.97 -8.25
N ALA A 150 -7.74 11.13 -7.85
CA ALA A 150 -8.48 11.28 -6.60
C ALA A 150 -9.79 10.48 -6.71
N LEU A 151 -9.92 9.43 -5.91
CA LEU A 151 -11.19 8.71 -5.76
C LEU A 151 -12.00 9.42 -4.66
N PRO A 152 -13.32 9.60 -4.85
CA PRO A 152 -14.18 10.11 -3.79
C PRO A 152 -14.18 9.15 -2.59
N ILE A 153 -14.35 9.69 -1.38
CA ILE A 153 -14.51 8.90 -0.15
C ILE A 153 -15.66 7.91 -0.39
N PRO A 154 -15.46 6.59 -0.22
CA PRO A 154 -16.52 5.65 -0.45
C PRO A 154 -17.59 5.81 0.64
N ASN A 155 -18.86 5.89 0.24
CA ASN A 155 -19.99 6.07 1.14
C ASN A 155 -20.51 4.69 1.56
N PHE A 156 -20.41 4.35 2.85
CA PHE A 156 -20.72 3.01 3.38
C PHE A 156 -22.15 2.82 3.92
N THR A 157 -23.08 3.71 3.55
CA THR A 157 -24.42 3.81 4.16
C THR A 157 -25.55 3.11 3.41
N ALA A 158 -25.38 2.69 2.16
CA ALA A 158 -26.48 2.11 1.39
C ALA A 158 -26.48 0.57 1.42
N HIS A 159 -27.60 -0.02 1.82
CA HIS A 159 -28.03 -1.38 1.44
C HIS A 159 -28.29 -1.50 -0.07
N ASP A 160 -28.09 -0.43 -0.83
CA ASP A 160 -28.18 -0.48 -2.27
C ASP A 160 -26.93 -1.16 -2.83
N LYS A 161 -27.19 -2.16 -3.67
CA LYS A 161 -26.32 -2.64 -4.75
C LYS A 161 -26.02 -1.54 -5.79
N THR A 162 -26.01 -0.27 -5.39
CA THR A 162 -25.45 0.80 -6.19
C THR A 162 -24.09 1.12 -5.59
N PRO A 163 -23.01 0.48 -6.09
CA PRO A 163 -21.69 1.05 -5.87
C PRO A 163 -21.81 2.53 -6.25
N LEU A 164 -21.20 3.41 -5.45
CA LEU A 164 -20.80 4.72 -5.94
C LEU A 164 -20.34 4.51 -7.38
N LYS A 165 -20.97 5.22 -8.33
CA LYS A 165 -20.67 5.18 -9.77
C LYS A 165 -19.23 5.65 -10.00
N ASN A 166 -18.25 4.90 -9.52
CA ASN A 166 -16.93 4.82 -10.09
C ASN A 166 -17.18 4.16 -11.46
N LYS A 167 -16.81 4.87 -12.53
CA LYS A 167 -16.99 4.44 -13.91
C LYS A 167 -16.11 3.23 -14.29
N GLY A 168 -15.75 2.38 -13.33
CA GLY A 168 -15.11 1.08 -13.45
C GLY A 168 -15.46 0.32 -12.18
N GLY A 169 -15.95 -0.92 -12.33
CA GLY A 169 -16.46 -1.74 -11.24
C GLY A 169 -15.47 -1.95 -10.10
N ASP A 170 -15.89 -2.70 -9.09
CA ASP A 170 -15.04 -3.00 -7.94
C ASP A 170 -13.71 -3.64 -8.39
N PRO A 171 -12.54 -3.01 -8.11
CA PRO A 171 -11.25 -3.56 -8.52
C PRO A 171 -10.93 -4.90 -7.85
N PHE A 172 -11.69 -5.30 -6.83
CA PHE A 172 -11.55 -6.55 -6.12
C PHE A 172 -12.62 -7.59 -6.49
N GLU A 173 -13.45 -7.32 -7.50
CA GLU A 173 -14.34 -8.32 -8.10
C GLU A 173 -13.63 -9.09 -9.23
N PRO A 174 -13.97 -10.37 -9.44
CA PRO A 174 -13.49 -11.13 -10.58
C PRO A 174 -14.07 -10.59 -11.92
N PRO A 175 -13.37 -10.76 -13.06
CA PRO A 175 -12.11 -11.47 -13.20
C PRO A 175 -10.91 -10.66 -12.69
N TYR A 176 -10.12 -11.29 -11.81
CA TYR A 176 -8.92 -10.67 -11.26
C TYR A 176 -7.86 -10.48 -12.35
N ASN A 177 -7.03 -9.45 -12.21
CA ASN A 177 -5.84 -9.33 -13.03
C ASN A 177 -4.88 -10.50 -12.66
N PRO A 178 -4.54 -11.42 -13.59
CA PRO A 178 -3.69 -12.57 -13.29
C PRO A 178 -2.30 -12.21 -12.76
N ASN A 179 -1.81 -11.00 -13.08
CA ASN A 179 -0.51 -10.51 -12.62
C ASN A 179 -0.56 -9.85 -11.24
N LEU A 180 -1.78 -9.59 -10.72
CA LEU A 180 -1.99 -9.10 -9.35
C LEU A 180 -2.57 -10.19 -8.45
N HIS A 181 -3.20 -11.22 -9.00
CA HIS A 181 -3.72 -12.35 -8.25
C HIS A 181 -2.58 -13.24 -7.75
N VAL A 182 -2.46 -13.38 -6.43
CA VAL A 182 -1.45 -14.24 -5.79
C VAL A 182 -2.02 -15.62 -5.53
N GLY A 183 -3.26 -15.67 -5.04
CA GLY A 183 -3.94 -16.93 -4.71
C GLY A 183 -5.24 -16.68 -3.97
N ASP A 184 -5.96 -17.78 -3.73
CA ASP A 184 -7.20 -17.78 -2.96
C ASP A 184 -6.94 -18.45 -1.61
N LEU A 185 -7.57 -17.95 -0.56
CA LEU A 185 -7.59 -18.60 0.76
C LEU A 185 -9.01 -19.11 0.99
N ARG A 186 -9.10 -20.42 1.22
CA ARG A 186 -10.34 -21.13 1.51
C ARG A 186 -10.10 -22.02 2.69
N ASP A 187 -11.08 -22.06 3.56
CA ASP A 187 -11.04 -22.85 4.77
C ASP A 187 -12.39 -23.57 4.85
N GLU A 188 -12.35 -24.91 4.86
CA GLU A 188 -13.56 -25.74 4.70
C GLU A 188 -14.55 -25.54 5.86
N ASP A 189 -14.04 -25.16 7.02
CA ASP A 189 -14.81 -24.90 8.23
C ASP A 189 -15.31 -23.44 8.31
N ASN A 190 -14.91 -22.60 7.35
CA ASN A 190 -15.10 -21.16 7.40
C ASN A 190 -16.11 -20.68 6.36
N THR A 191 -16.93 -19.70 6.74
CA THR A 191 -18.02 -19.21 5.87
C THR A 191 -17.55 -18.19 4.83
N GLU A 192 -16.33 -17.66 4.97
CA GLU A 192 -15.80 -16.59 4.13
C GLU A 192 -14.60 -17.05 3.32
N ASP A 193 -14.68 -16.86 2.00
CA ASP A 193 -13.57 -17.05 1.07
C ASP A 193 -12.78 -15.75 0.92
N TYR A 194 -11.45 -15.84 0.77
CA TYR A 194 -10.59 -14.69 0.51
C TYR A 194 -9.81 -14.83 -0.79
N VAL A 195 -9.42 -13.68 -1.34
CA VAL A 195 -8.46 -13.56 -2.43
C VAL A 195 -7.29 -12.70 -1.98
N VAL A 196 -6.07 -13.13 -2.29
CA VAL A 196 -4.85 -12.37 -2.05
C VAL A 196 -4.44 -11.66 -3.34
N LEU A 197 -4.37 -10.34 -3.29
CA LEU A 197 -4.05 -9.47 -4.43
C LEU A 197 -2.85 -8.60 -4.13
N LEU A 198 -1.93 -8.43 -5.08
CA LEU A 198 -0.88 -7.42 -5.01
C LEU A 198 -1.49 -6.03 -5.15
N ASN A 199 -0.98 -5.07 -4.38
CA ASN A 199 -1.42 -3.70 -4.52
C ASN A 199 -0.95 -3.12 -5.87
N LYS A 200 -1.92 -2.76 -6.73
CA LYS A 200 -1.65 -2.17 -8.04
C LYS A 200 -0.83 -0.88 -7.98
N TYR A 201 -1.03 -0.08 -6.93
CA TYR A 201 -0.36 1.22 -6.73
C TYR A 201 0.57 1.14 -5.52
N SER A 202 1.62 0.33 -5.65
CA SER A 202 2.49 -0.05 -4.54
C SER A 202 3.58 1.00 -4.31
N VAL A 203 3.59 1.59 -3.12
CA VAL A 203 4.68 2.47 -2.65
C VAL A 203 5.76 1.64 -1.94
N VAL A 204 5.33 0.63 -1.18
CA VAL A 204 6.22 -0.34 -0.53
C VAL A 204 6.25 -1.61 -1.39
N PRO A 205 7.43 -2.16 -1.73
CA PRO A 205 7.51 -3.42 -2.48
C PRO A 205 6.78 -4.55 -1.76
N ARG A 206 6.12 -5.46 -2.48
CA ARG A 206 5.40 -6.62 -1.91
C ARG A 206 4.26 -6.25 -0.95
N HIS A 207 3.70 -5.04 -1.05
CA HIS A 207 2.44 -4.72 -0.40
C HIS A 207 1.31 -5.51 -1.08
N PHE A 208 0.60 -6.32 -0.31
CA PHE A 208 -0.54 -7.10 -0.78
C PHE A 208 -1.77 -6.90 0.12
N LEU A 209 -2.92 -7.33 -0.40
CA LEU A 209 -4.22 -7.22 0.23
C LEU A 209 -4.81 -8.64 0.38
N MET A 210 -5.45 -8.91 1.51
CA MET A 210 -6.40 -10.00 1.66
C MET A 210 -7.80 -9.40 1.57
N VAL A 211 -8.57 -9.81 0.57
CA VAL A 211 -9.90 -9.26 0.28
C VAL A 211 -10.95 -10.38 0.39
N THR A 212 -12.09 -10.10 1.00
CA THR A 212 -13.23 -11.02 0.98
C THR A 212 -13.66 -11.27 -0.47
N LYS A 213 -13.94 -12.49 -0.91
CA LYS A 213 -14.40 -12.73 -2.28
C LYS A 213 -15.80 -12.16 -2.52
N GLU A 214 -16.70 -12.36 -1.56
CA GLU A 214 -18.00 -11.70 -1.58
C GLU A 214 -17.85 -10.25 -1.14
N PHE A 215 -18.70 -9.37 -1.67
CA PHE A 215 -18.71 -7.98 -1.24
C PHE A 215 -19.17 -7.89 0.22
N ARG A 216 -18.21 -7.54 1.09
CA ARG A 216 -18.45 -7.07 2.46
C ARG A 216 -18.05 -5.60 2.55
N SER A 217 -18.78 -4.81 3.34
CA SER A 217 -18.46 -3.40 3.51
C SER A 217 -17.17 -3.20 4.32
N GLN A 218 -16.32 -2.28 3.88
CA GLN A 218 -15.13 -1.83 4.62
C GLN A 218 -15.49 -1.10 5.95
N ALA A 219 -16.76 -0.77 6.17
CA ALA A 219 -17.26 -0.28 7.46
C ALA A 219 -17.74 -1.41 8.40
N SER A 220 -17.63 -2.67 7.98
CA SER A 220 -17.90 -3.82 8.86
C SER A 220 -16.68 -4.14 9.74
N PRO A 221 -16.90 -4.60 10.98
CA PRO A 221 -15.80 -5.02 11.85
C PRO A 221 -15.08 -6.25 11.30
N LEU A 222 -13.84 -6.46 11.73
CA LEU A 222 -13.14 -7.72 11.48
C LEU A 222 -13.85 -8.83 12.25
N MET A 223 -14.25 -9.87 11.53
CA MET A 223 -14.84 -11.08 12.08
C MET A 223 -13.72 -12.03 12.53
N PRO A 224 -13.98 -13.01 13.41
CA PRO A 224 -12.96 -13.96 13.84
C PRO A 224 -12.18 -14.63 12.69
N PRO A 225 -12.83 -15.05 11.58
CA PRO A 225 -12.11 -15.57 10.41
C PRO A 225 -11.11 -14.59 9.80
N ASP A 226 -11.47 -13.30 9.71
CA ASP A 226 -10.58 -12.28 9.16
C ASP A 226 -9.33 -12.14 10.03
N LEU A 227 -9.50 -12.16 11.35
CA LEU A 227 -8.42 -12.02 12.32
C LEU A 227 -7.49 -13.24 12.25
N VAL A 228 -8.06 -14.45 12.25
CA VAL A 228 -7.30 -15.70 12.18
C VAL A 228 -6.51 -15.78 10.88
N GLN A 229 -7.14 -15.56 9.72
CA GLN A 229 -6.45 -15.61 8.42
C GLN A 229 -5.36 -14.53 8.32
N THR A 230 -5.63 -13.33 8.82
CA THR A 230 -4.62 -12.27 8.87
C THR A 230 -3.42 -12.69 9.72
N TYR A 231 -3.65 -13.25 10.92
CA TYR A 231 -2.58 -13.66 11.81
C TYR A 231 -1.79 -14.86 11.25
N LEU A 232 -2.46 -15.83 10.63
CA LEU A 232 -1.81 -16.96 9.96
C LEU A 232 -0.90 -16.52 8.81
N LEU A 233 -1.30 -15.51 8.02
CA LEU A 233 -0.45 -14.93 6.98
C LEU A 233 0.80 -14.26 7.56
N LEU A 234 0.67 -13.53 8.68
CA LEU A 234 1.83 -12.94 9.37
C LEU A 234 2.77 -14.03 9.90
N ALA A 235 2.22 -15.09 10.52
CA ALA A 235 3.01 -16.20 11.04
C ALA A 235 3.72 -16.98 9.93
N ALA A 236 3.04 -17.21 8.79
CA ALA A 236 3.61 -17.83 7.60
C ALA A 236 4.74 -16.99 7.01
N ALA A 237 4.58 -15.67 6.93
CA ALA A 237 5.63 -14.76 6.48
C ALA A 237 6.87 -14.83 7.38
N ARG A 238 6.69 -14.83 8.71
CA ARG A 238 7.82 -14.99 9.65
C ARG A 238 8.54 -16.33 9.46
N LYS A 239 7.80 -17.43 9.26
CA LYS A 239 8.38 -18.75 8.92
C LYS A 239 9.19 -18.69 7.62
N ALA A 240 8.76 -17.89 6.65
CA ALA A 240 9.46 -17.63 5.39
C ALA A 240 10.58 -16.56 5.51
N ARG A 241 10.95 -16.13 6.72
CA ARG A 241 11.96 -15.08 7.00
C ARG A 241 11.60 -13.72 6.40
N HIS A 242 10.31 -13.39 6.43
CA HIS A 242 9.79 -12.08 6.08
C HIS A 242 9.02 -11.50 7.27
N ASN A 243 9.33 -10.25 7.61
CA ASN A 243 8.60 -9.53 8.65
C ASN A 243 7.54 -8.67 7.98
N LEU A 244 6.29 -8.89 8.36
CA LEU A 244 5.13 -8.15 7.89
C LEU A 244 4.35 -7.66 9.10
N PHE A 245 3.56 -6.62 8.90
CA PHE A 245 2.41 -6.33 9.74
C PHE A 245 1.19 -6.11 8.86
N ALA A 246 0.02 -6.25 9.45
CA ALA A 246 -1.25 -6.03 8.78
C ALA A 246 -1.92 -4.76 9.31
N PHE A 247 -2.75 -4.13 8.49
CA PHE A 247 -3.60 -3.04 8.93
C PHE A 247 -4.96 -3.03 8.24
N TYR A 248 -5.94 -2.46 8.93
CA TYR A 248 -7.31 -2.33 8.46
C TYR A 248 -7.81 -0.91 8.72
N ASN A 249 -8.44 -0.30 7.71
CA ASN A 249 -9.04 1.03 7.80
C ASN A 249 -10.56 0.85 7.80
N CYS A 250 -11.22 0.97 8.95
CA CYS A 250 -12.65 0.73 9.08
C CYS A 250 -13.45 2.04 9.10
N GLY A 251 -14.42 2.20 8.21
CA GLY A 251 -15.36 3.33 8.20
C GLY A 251 -14.88 4.58 7.44
N ASP A 252 -15.79 5.53 7.24
CA ASP A 252 -15.62 6.69 6.34
C ASP A 252 -14.42 7.58 6.71
N ASN A 253 -14.09 7.68 8.00
CA ASN A 253 -13.06 8.59 8.50
C ASN A 253 -11.69 7.92 8.70
N SER A 254 -11.53 6.65 8.31
CA SER A 254 -10.33 5.85 8.60
C SER A 254 -9.19 5.99 7.58
N GLY A 255 -9.43 6.68 6.45
CA GLY A 255 -8.52 6.70 5.31
C GLY A 255 -8.65 5.47 4.40
N ALA A 256 -9.80 4.81 4.42
CA ALA A 256 -10.12 3.74 3.49
C ALA A 256 -10.43 4.29 2.08
N SER A 257 -9.83 3.68 1.06
CA SER A 257 -9.99 4.13 -0.35
C SER A 257 -10.87 3.23 -1.21
N GLN A 258 -11.27 2.06 -0.70
CA GLN A 258 -12.13 1.07 -1.36
C GLN A 258 -13.21 0.61 -0.40
N ALA A 259 -14.40 0.31 -0.93
CA ALA A 259 -15.56 -0.07 -0.12
C ALA A 259 -15.71 -1.55 0.17
N HIS A 260 -15.04 -2.38 -0.62
CA HIS A 260 -14.99 -3.81 -0.41
C HIS A 260 -13.93 -4.16 0.62
N LYS A 261 -14.32 -4.98 1.60
CA LYS A 261 -13.55 -5.34 2.78
C LYS A 261 -12.19 -5.95 2.44
N HIS A 262 -11.13 -5.26 2.86
CA HIS A 262 -9.76 -5.71 2.64
C HIS A 262 -8.84 -5.37 3.83
N VAL A 263 -7.97 -6.32 4.17
CA VAL A 263 -6.83 -6.14 5.09
C VAL A 263 -5.56 -5.99 4.27
N GLN A 264 -4.72 -5.03 4.64
CA GLN A 264 -3.49 -4.71 3.92
C GLN A 264 -2.27 -5.21 4.68
N PHE A 265 -1.26 -5.70 3.96
CA PHE A 265 -0.03 -6.24 4.52
C PHE A 265 1.15 -5.51 3.93
N ILE A 266 2.02 -4.98 4.80
CA ILE A 266 3.22 -4.27 4.40
C ILE A 266 4.45 -4.96 5.01
N PRO A 267 5.50 -5.18 4.21
CA PRO A 267 6.76 -5.66 4.76
C PRO A 267 7.45 -4.56 5.55
N LEU A 268 8.10 -4.99 6.62
CA LEU A 268 8.97 -4.16 7.43
C LEU A 268 10.38 -4.20 6.86
N GLU A 269 11.03 -3.05 6.84
CA GLU A 269 12.45 -2.94 6.44
C GLU A 269 13.36 -3.43 7.58
N ASP A 270 12.94 -3.21 8.83
CA ASP A 270 13.63 -3.64 10.05
C ASP A 270 12.90 -4.80 10.77
N GLU A 271 13.61 -5.60 11.56
CA GLU A 271 13.02 -6.77 12.25
C GLU A 271 12.06 -6.41 13.40
N ASP A 272 12.12 -5.17 13.84
CA ASP A 272 11.53 -4.77 15.11
C ASP A 272 10.08 -4.28 15.02
N GLY A 273 9.45 -4.29 13.85
CA GLY A 273 8.07 -3.83 13.71
C GLY A 273 7.94 -2.35 13.34
N PRO A 274 6.72 -1.85 13.15
CA PRO A 274 6.48 -0.43 12.92
C PRO A 274 6.82 0.39 14.19
N PRO A 275 7.11 1.71 14.09
CA PRO A 275 7.55 2.53 15.22
C PRO A 275 6.70 2.43 16.51
N ILE A 276 5.37 2.25 16.41
CA ILE A 276 4.52 2.06 17.60
C ILE A 276 4.77 0.75 18.35
N GLU A 277 5.31 -0.27 17.68
CA GLU A 277 5.53 -1.59 18.26
C GLU A 277 6.62 -1.53 19.33
N TYR A 278 7.63 -0.69 19.14
CA TYR A 278 8.66 -0.43 20.14
C TYR A 278 8.08 0.13 21.44
N LEU A 279 7.14 1.09 21.31
CA LEU A 279 6.45 1.66 22.47
C LEU A 279 5.62 0.61 23.19
N ALA A 280 4.84 -0.18 22.45
CA ALA A 280 4.02 -1.25 23.02
C ALA A 280 4.85 -2.30 23.76
N ARG A 281 6.00 -2.73 23.22
CA ARG A 281 6.92 -3.66 23.90
C ARG A 281 7.49 -3.11 25.21
N SER A 282 7.72 -1.80 25.29
CA SER A 282 8.28 -1.15 26.49
C SER A 282 7.32 -1.10 27.68
N VAL A 283 6.01 -1.27 27.45
CA VAL A 283 5.00 -1.18 28.51
C VAL A 283 5.05 -2.42 29.40
N LYS A 284 5.16 -2.21 30.71
CA LYS A 284 5.03 -3.29 31.70
C LYS A 284 3.57 -3.39 32.11
N LEU A 285 2.97 -4.55 31.90
CA LEU A 285 1.58 -4.83 32.27
C LEU A 285 1.56 -5.47 33.66
N GLU A 286 0.64 -5.01 34.51
CA GLU A 286 0.40 -5.61 35.84
C GLU A 286 -0.36 -6.93 35.70
N THR A 287 -1.33 -6.96 34.79
CA THR A 287 -2.14 -8.13 34.46
C THR A 287 -1.90 -8.51 33.01
N ALA A 288 -1.61 -9.78 32.75
CA ALA A 288 -1.58 -10.31 31.39
C ALA A 288 -3.00 -10.27 30.79
N ASP A 289 -3.11 -10.23 29.46
CA ASP A 289 -4.38 -10.33 28.75
C ASP A 289 -5.39 -9.19 29.00
N THR A 290 -4.94 -8.04 29.50
CA THR A 290 -5.77 -6.84 29.62
C THR A 290 -5.38 -5.78 28.59
N PRO A 291 -6.35 -5.09 27.96
CA PRO A 291 -6.08 -3.92 27.15
C PRO A 291 -5.33 -2.82 27.92
N PHE A 292 -4.51 -2.07 27.22
CA PHE A 292 -3.80 -0.91 27.75
C PHE A 292 -3.71 0.22 26.72
N ALA A 293 -3.33 1.41 27.15
CA ALA A 293 -3.11 2.56 26.28
C ALA A 293 -1.64 3.01 26.34
N LEU A 294 -1.09 3.38 25.18
CA LEU A 294 0.21 4.04 25.06
C LEU A 294 0.07 5.51 25.43
N LYS A 295 1.13 6.08 26.00
CA LYS A 295 1.22 7.51 26.33
C LYS A 295 1.45 8.35 25.07
N LEU A 296 0.39 8.54 24.30
CA LEU A 296 0.38 9.28 23.04
C LEU A 296 -0.52 10.52 23.12
N SER A 297 -0.41 11.42 22.14
CA SER A 297 -1.24 12.62 22.03
C SER A 297 -2.69 12.35 21.61
N TYR A 298 -3.03 11.09 21.34
CA TYR A 298 -4.34 10.62 20.87
C TYR A 298 -4.73 9.31 21.56
N ALA A 299 -6.03 9.03 21.58
CA ALA A 299 -6.59 7.78 22.08
C ALA A 299 -6.09 6.60 21.27
N ASN A 300 -5.66 5.55 21.96
CA ASN A 300 -5.19 4.31 21.36
C ASN A 300 -5.44 3.18 22.35
N HIS A 301 -5.83 2.02 21.84
CA HIS A 301 -6.14 0.85 22.64
C HIS A 301 -5.33 -0.31 22.10
N VAL A 302 -4.55 -0.96 22.98
CA VAL A 302 -3.60 -2.00 22.60
C VAL A 302 -3.84 -3.26 23.42
N PHE A 303 -3.75 -4.40 22.77
CA PHE A 303 -3.75 -5.71 23.42
C PHE A 303 -2.46 -6.43 23.09
N ARG A 304 -1.78 -6.99 24.11
CA ARG A 304 -0.58 -7.80 23.93
C ARG A 304 -0.96 -9.27 23.88
N PHE A 305 -0.52 -9.97 22.84
CA PHE A 305 -0.75 -11.40 22.71
C PHE A 305 0.13 -12.23 23.65
N PRO A 306 -0.29 -13.46 23.97
CA PRO A 306 0.54 -14.39 24.74
C PRO A 306 1.91 -14.64 24.10
N ASP A 307 2.88 -15.05 24.93
CA ASP A 307 4.19 -15.44 24.42
C ASP A 307 4.08 -16.60 23.42
N ARG A 308 4.81 -16.49 22.32
CA ARG A 308 4.83 -17.49 21.23
C ARG A 308 3.46 -17.74 20.58
N PHE A 309 2.55 -16.77 20.63
CA PHE A 309 1.22 -16.85 19.99
C PHE A 309 1.27 -17.27 18.51
N TYR A 310 2.32 -16.90 17.77
CA TYR A 310 2.58 -17.32 16.38
C TYR A 310 2.71 -18.84 16.16
N SER A 311 2.82 -19.62 17.23
CA SER A 311 2.93 -21.09 17.19
C SER A 311 1.60 -21.81 17.45
N PHE A 312 0.55 -21.08 17.81
CA PHE A 312 -0.77 -21.63 18.11
C PHE A 312 -1.44 -22.14 16.82
N SER A 313 -2.34 -23.12 16.99
CA SER A 313 -3.24 -23.59 15.93
C SER A 313 -4.36 -22.58 15.66
N ALA A 314 -5.05 -22.71 14.52
CA ALA A 314 -6.15 -21.80 14.17
C ALA A 314 -7.25 -21.75 15.26
N ASP A 315 -7.63 -22.91 15.79
CA ASP A 315 -8.65 -23.04 16.84
C ASP A 315 -8.24 -22.38 18.16
N GLU A 316 -6.95 -22.34 18.47
CA GLU A 316 -6.39 -21.66 19.65
C GLU A 316 -6.24 -20.14 19.43
N LEU A 317 -5.98 -19.72 18.19
CA LEU A 317 -5.84 -18.32 17.82
C LEU A 317 -7.18 -17.58 17.87
N GLU A 318 -8.24 -18.20 17.36
CA GLU A 318 -9.57 -17.58 17.20
C GLU A 318 -10.11 -16.94 18.48
N PRO A 319 -10.25 -17.65 19.62
CA PRO A 319 -10.86 -17.07 20.82
C PRO A 319 -10.03 -15.91 21.38
N VAL A 320 -8.70 -16.00 21.32
CA VAL A 320 -7.81 -14.93 21.81
C VAL A 320 -7.90 -13.69 20.92
N LEU A 321 -7.85 -13.87 19.60
CA LEU A 321 -7.97 -12.77 18.64
C LEU A 321 -9.34 -12.10 18.70
N ALA A 322 -10.41 -12.89 18.76
CA ALA A 322 -11.77 -12.38 18.84
C ALA A 322 -11.99 -11.60 20.15
N GLN A 323 -11.57 -12.16 21.29
CA GLN A 323 -11.71 -11.48 22.58
C GLN A 323 -10.88 -10.19 22.63
N ALA A 324 -9.63 -10.23 22.15
CA ALA A 324 -8.78 -9.04 22.06
C ALA A 324 -9.45 -7.95 21.21
N PHE A 325 -9.92 -8.30 20.02
CA PHE A 325 -10.58 -7.36 19.12
C PHE A 325 -11.85 -6.76 19.72
N LEU A 326 -12.71 -7.57 20.33
CA LEU A 326 -13.94 -7.10 20.97
C LEU A 326 -13.66 -6.14 22.13
N ASN A 327 -12.73 -6.51 23.02
CA ASN A 327 -12.34 -5.65 24.15
C ASN A 327 -11.81 -4.29 23.68
N LEU A 328 -10.97 -4.29 22.65
CA LEU A 328 -10.42 -3.04 22.08
C LEU A 328 -11.50 -2.24 21.34
N LEU A 329 -12.42 -2.91 20.66
CA LEU A 329 -13.53 -2.25 19.99
C LEU A 329 -14.47 -1.58 20.99
N ASP A 330 -14.79 -2.23 22.13
CA ASP A 330 -15.60 -1.63 23.18
C ASP A 330 -14.97 -0.35 23.74
N LEU A 331 -13.64 -0.35 23.94
CA LEU A 331 -12.89 0.85 24.34
C LEU A 331 -12.91 1.95 23.28
N VAL A 332 -12.81 1.60 21.99
CA VAL A 332 -12.98 2.54 20.87
C VAL A 332 -14.37 3.17 20.91
N ILE A 333 -15.41 2.37 21.04
CA ILE A 333 -16.79 2.84 21.08
C ILE A 333 -17.03 3.72 22.32
N SER A 334 -16.45 3.36 23.47
CA SER A 334 -16.46 4.18 24.68
C SER A 334 -15.78 5.53 24.43
N THR A 335 -14.59 5.56 23.83
CA THR A 335 -13.89 6.81 23.49
C THR A 335 -14.72 7.70 22.58
N ILE A 336 -15.35 7.12 21.56
CA ILE A 336 -16.22 7.84 20.63
C ILE A 336 -17.45 8.42 21.34
N ARG A 337 -18.08 7.66 22.26
CA ARG A 337 -19.23 8.13 23.05
C ARG A 337 -18.91 9.36 23.92
N HIS A 338 -17.65 9.50 24.35
CA HIS A 338 -17.21 10.62 25.18
C HIS A 338 -16.74 11.85 24.39
N ASP A 339 -16.68 11.78 23.06
CA ASP A 339 -16.38 12.95 22.23
C ASP A 339 -17.68 13.63 21.74
N PRO A 340 -18.05 14.81 22.28
CA PRO A 340 -19.28 15.49 21.90
C PRO A 340 -19.26 16.05 20.47
N HIS A 341 -18.09 16.12 19.83
CA HIS A 341 -17.92 16.62 18.47
C HIS A 341 -17.69 15.50 17.45
N TYR A 342 -17.83 14.23 17.86
CA TYR A 342 -17.67 13.12 16.95
C TYR A 342 -18.76 13.17 15.84
N PRO A 343 -18.39 13.01 14.56
CA PRO A 343 -19.35 13.09 13.46
C PRO A 343 -20.40 11.98 13.55
N ALA A 344 -21.66 12.33 13.22
CA ALA A 344 -22.73 11.35 13.14
C ALA A 344 -22.42 10.29 12.07
N GLY A 345 -22.67 9.02 12.39
CA GLY A 345 -22.44 7.91 11.46
C GLY A 345 -21.89 6.66 12.17
N LYS A 346 -21.35 5.75 11.36
CA LYS A 346 -20.69 4.55 11.88
C LYS A 346 -19.34 4.92 12.51
N PRO A 347 -18.95 4.26 13.62
CA PRO A 347 -17.61 4.39 14.18
C PRO A 347 -16.54 4.13 13.12
N SER A 348 -15.52 4.98 13.09
CA SER A 348 -14.35 4.80 12.24
C SER A 348 -13.14 4.54 13.11
N TYR A 349 -12.29 3.60 12.71
CA TYR A 349 -11.09 3.24 13.45
C TYR A 349 -10.05 2.61 12.52
N ASN A 350 -8.80 2.64 12.97
CA ASN A 350 -7.72 1.91 12.35
C ASN A 350 -7.32 0.72 13.23
N VAL A 351 -7.01 -0.40 12.60
CA VAL A 351 -6.40 -1.56 13.26
C VAL A 351 -5.00 -1.73 12.71
N VAL A 352 -4.03 -1.98 13.59
CA VAL A 352 -2.69 -2.44 13.23
C VAL A 352 -2.47 -3.76 13.97
N LEU A 353 -2.12 -4.81 13.23
CA LEU A 353 -1.91 -6.16 13.76
C LEU A 353 -0.48 -6.61 13.47
N THR A 354 0.27 -6.89 14.53
CA THR A 354 1.58 -7.53 14.48
C THR A 354 1.48 -8.96 15.05
N LEU A 355 2.61 -9.65 15.15
CA LEU A 355 2.63 -10.96 15.83
C LEU A 355 2.55 -10.87 17.35
N GLU A 356 2.79 -9.70 17.93
CA GLU A 356 2.86 -9.48 19.38
C GLU A 356 1.72 -8.61 19.92
N HIS A 357 1.17 -7.71 19.10
CA HIS A 357 0.14 -6.77 19.54
C HIS A 357 -0.95 -6.56 18.50
N MET A 358 -2.15 -6.25 19.00
CA MET A 358 -3.24 -5.65 18.23
C MET A 358 -3.44 -4.22 18.74
N HIS A 359 -3.41 -3.25 17.84
CA HIS A 359 -3.66 -1.85 18.13
C HIS A 359 -4.95 -1.42 17.44
N ILE A 360 -5.85 -0.74 18.15
CA ILE A 360 -7.01 -0.09 17.57
C ILE A 360 -7.05 1.38 17.96
N VAL A 361 -7.18 2.25 16.96
CA VAL A 361 -7.19 3.71 17.13
C VAL A 361 -8.52 4.28 16.62
N PRO A 362 -9.33 4.94 17.47
CA PRO A 362 -10.55 5.62 17.04
C PRO A 362 -10.22 6.83 16.15
N ARG A 363 -11.01 7.03 15.08
CA ARG A 363 -10.76 8.04 14.05
C ARG A 363 -11.91 9.02 13.92
N ARG A 364 -11.60 10.32 13.98
CA ARG A 364 -12.60 11.39 13.82
C ARG A 364 -12.76 11.81 12.37
N GLN A 365 -11.65 11.95 11.64
CA GLN A 365 -11.63 12.42 10.27
C GLN A 365 -10.43 11.82 9.52
N GLU A 366 -10.55 11.66 8.20
CA GLU A 366 -9.44 11.13 7.37
C GLU A 366 -8.31 12.14 7.24
N ASN A 367 -8.66 13.40 6.95
CA ASN A 367 -7.73 14.38 6.41
C ASN A 367 -7.31 15.41 7.46
N HIS A 368 -6.06 15.84 7.39
CA HIS A 368 -5.52 17.01 8.11
C HIS A 368 -5.12 18.09 7.12
N VAL A 369 -5.41 19.35 7.42
CA VAL A 369 -4.96 20.49 6.61
C VAL A 369 -3.70 21.05 7.24
N LEU A 370 -2.59 20.99 6.51
CA LEU A 370 -1.28 21.46 6.99
C LEU A 370 -1.31 22.98 7.15
N ALA A 371 -0.95 23.47 8.34
CA ALA A 371 -1.11 24.88 8.70
C ALA A 371 -0.25 25.83 7.84
N GLU A 372 0.94 25.39 7.44
CA GLU A 372 1.87 26.20 6.65
C GLU A 372 1.51 26.26 5.17
N THR A 373 1.04 25.15 4.59
CA THR A 373 0.90 25.03 3.14
C THR A 373 -0.55 25.11 2.67
N GLY A 374 -1.50 24.82 3.55
CA GLY A 374 -2.92 24.62 3.22
C GLY A 374 -3.19 23.30 2.49
N ASP A 375 -2.18 22.44 2.32
CA ASP A 375 -2.34 21.17 1.63
C ASP A 375 -3.10 20.17 2.52
N THR A 376 -3.91 19.32 1.89
CA THR A 376 -4.70 18.29 2.57
C THR A 376 -3.93 16.97 2.61
N LEU A 377 -3.54 16.55 3.81
CA LEU A 377 -2.86 15.30 4.08
C LEU A 377 -3.89 14.22 4.45
N SER A 378 -3.92 13.12 3.68
CA SER A 378 -4.77 11.94 3.98
C SER A 378 -4.03 11.03 4.96
N VAL A 379 -4.71 10.68 6.06
CA VAL A 379 -4.14 9.89 7.16
C VAL A 379 -4.90 8.57 7.32
N ASN A 380 -4.18 7.46 7.27
CA ASN A 380 -4.71 6.11 7.47
C ASN A 380 -3.94 5.36 8.58
N ALA A 381 -4.22 4.06 8.75
CA ALA A 381 -3.58 3.23 9.79
C ALA A 381 -2.04 3.27 9.79
N LEU A 382 -1.38 3.46 8.64
CA LEU A 382 0.09 3.50 8.59
C LEU A 382 0.65 4.68 9.36
N ALA A 383 0.01 5.84 9.29
CA ALA A 383 0.46 7.00 10.05
C ALA A 383 0.38 6.75 11.56
N PHE A 384 -0.66 6.05 12.01
CA PHE A 384 -0.80 5.60 13.40
C PHE A 384 0.14 4.46 13.76
N ALA A 385 0.61 3.68 12.79
CA ALA A 385 1.73 2.75 12.97
C ALA A 385 3.09 3.48 13.13
N GLY A 386 3.11 4.80 12.92
CA GLY A 386 4.29 5.64 12.95
C GLY A 386 4.93 5.85 11.58
N MET A 387 4.26 5.43 10.50
CA MET A 387 4.72 5.48 9.12
C MET A 387 3.85 6.43 8.28
N MET A 388 4.20 7.71 8.28
CA MET A 388 3.52 8.75 7.52
C MET A 388 3.88 8.70 6.03
N LEU A 389 2.94 9.11 5.16
CA LEU A 389 3.14 9.19 3.71
C LEU A 389 2.85 10.60 3.23
N VAL A 390 3.83 11.22 2.57
CA VAL A 390 3.72 12.55 1.96
C VAL A 390 4.02 12.50 0.47
N LYS A 391 3.41 13.41 -0.27
CA LYS A 391 3.45 13.44 -1.74
C LYS A 391 4.41 14.49 -2.29
N SER A 392 5.02 15.31 -1.45
CA SER A 392 6.01 16.31 -1.88
C SER A 392 6.96 16.69 -0.76
N GLU A 393 8.12 17.23 -1.15
CA GLU A 393 9.10 17.82 -0.24
C GLU A 393 8.48 18.99 0.55
N ARG A 394 7.55 19.72 -0.07
CA ARG A 394 6.81 20.80 0.59
C ARG A 394 5.93 20.27 1.73
N GLU A 395 5.19 19.19 1.48
CA GLU A 395 4.41 18.51 2.53
C GLU A 395 5.31 17.93 3.62
N LEU A 396 6.44 17.32 3.24
CA LEU A 396 7.41 16.75 4.17
C LEU A 396 7.91 17.79 5.19
N GLU A 397 8.37 18.95 4.71
CA GLU A 397 8.87 19.99 5.61
C GLU A 397 7.76 20.59 6.48
N ALA A 398 6.55 20.75 5.94
CA ALA A 398 5.40 21.21 6.70
C ALA A 398 5.00 20.22 7.82
N VAL A 399 5.00 18.92 7.53
CA VAL A 399 4.73 17.86 8.52
C VAL A 399 5.77 17.88 9.64
N LYS A 400 7.07 17.97 9.30
CA LYS A 400 8.16 18.04 10.30
C LYS A 400 8.05 19.26 11.20
N LYS A 401 7.63 20.40 10.64
CA LYS A 401 7.48 21.66 11.39
C LYS A 401 6.24 21.66 12.29
N GLU A 402 5.13 21.10 11.81
CA GLU A 402 3.88 21.04 12.58
C GLU A 402 3.90 19.96 13.66
N GLY A 403 4.62 18.86 13.42
CA GLY A 403 4.76 17.72 14.33
C GLY A 403 3.74 16.62 14.04
N VAL A 404 4.23 15.38 13.88
CA VAL A 404 3.40 14.22 13.54
C VAL A 404 2.36 13.94 14.62
N SER A 405 2.74 14.03 15.89
CA SER A 405 1.87 13.78 17.05
C SER A 405 0.71 14.78 17.13
N LYS A 406 0.95 16.02 16.71
CA LYS A 406 -0.11 17.05 16.63
C LYS A 406 -1.08 16.74 15.49
N ILE A 407 -0.57 16.34 14.33
CA ILE A 407 -1.37 15.94 13.17
C ILE A 407 -2.24 14.74 13.54
N LEU A 408 -1.66 13.68 14.13
CA LEU A 408 -2.38 12.47 14.54
C LEU A 408 -3.45 12.77 15.59
N ARG A 409 -3.19 13.67 16.55
CA ARG A 409 -4.21 14.15 17.50
C ARG A 409 -5.38 14.84 16.81
N ALA A 410 -5.13 15.63 15.75
CA ALA A 410 -6.18 16.36 15.05
C ALA A 410 -7.14 15.44 14.27
N VAL A 411 -6.65 14.29 13.79
CA VAL A 411 -7.44 13.32 13.02
C VAL A 411 -7.95 12.13 13.84
N GLY A 412 -7.37 11.91 15.03
CA GLY A 412 -7.81 10.96 16.05
C GLY A 412 -8.77 11.58 17.07
N LEU A 413 -8.96 10.88 18.18
CA LEU A 413 -9.72 11.35 19.34
C LEU A 413 -8.79 11.56 20.54
N GLU A 414 -9.24 12.30 21.54
CA GLU A 414 -8.52 12.45 22.81
C GLU A 414 -8.67 11.19 23.68
N SER A 415 -7.61 10.86 24.43
CA SER A 415 -7.64 9.71 25.33
C SER A 415 -8.58 9.99 26.51
N VAL A 416 -9.48 9.04 26.77
CA VAL A 416 -10.39 9.04 27.93
C VAL A 416 -10.07 7.90 28.90
N HIS A 417 -8.83 7.38 28.85
CA HIS A 417 -8.42 6.19 29.60
C HIS A 417 -8.72 6.28 31.11
N GLU A 418 -8.48 7.44 31.74
CA GLU A 418 -8.77 7.63 33.16
C GLU A 418 -10.28 7.49 33.48
N LEU A 419 -11.15 7.97 32.59
CA LEU A 419 -12.61 7.84 32.74
C LEU A 419 -13.06 6.39 32.53
N GLN A 420 -12.43 5.67 31.60
CA GLN A 420 -12.71 4.27 31.32
C GLN A 420 -12.35 3.39 32.53
N VAL A 421 -11.18 3.61 33.13
CA VAL A 421 -10.74 2.89 34.33
C VAL A 421 -11.65 3.19 35.53
N GLN A 422 -12.10 4.45 35.69
CA GLN A 422 -13.02 4.83 36.76
C GLN A 422 -14.42 4.21 36.59
N GLY A 423 -14.94 4.16 35.36
CA GLY A 423 -16.25 3.56 35.05
C GLY A 423 -16.30 2.07 35.40
N THR A 424 -15.28 1.30 34.97
CA THR A 424 -15.19 -0.14 35.28
C THR A 424 -15.08 -0.40 36.78
N ALA A 425 -14.35 0.44 37.52
CA ALA A 425 -14.22 0.31 38.97
C ALA A 425 -15.51 0.66 39.74
N ALA A 426 -16.39 1.48 39.17
CA ALA A 426 -17.70 1.79 39.75
C ALA A 426 -18.71 0.67 39.47
N GLU A 427 -18.76 0.16 38.24
CA GLU A 427 -19.63 -0.96 37.86
C GLU A 427 -19.33 -2.23 38.67
N ALA A 428 -18.04 -2.55 38.91
CA ALA A 428 -17.65 -3.69 39.73
C ALA A 428 -18.05 -3.58 41.21
N ARG A 429 -18.24 -2.36 41.73
CA ARG A 429 -18.70 -2.14 43.12
C ARG A 429 -20.21 -2.28 43.26
N ASP A 430 -20.96 -1.95 42.22
CA ASP A 430 -22.42 -2.08 42.21
C ASP A 430 -22.87 -3.55 42.01
N GLU A 431 -22.04 -4.41 41.41
CA GLU A 431 -22.28 -5.86 41.32
C GLU A 431 -22.01 -6.63 42.63
N GLU A 432 -21.29 -6.03 43.59
CA GLU A 432 -20.99 -6.63 44.90
C GLU A 432 -21.99 -6.24 46.02
N THR A 433 -22.97 -5.37 45.71
CA THR A 433 -24.05 -4.94 46.63
C THR A 433 -25.40 -5.52 46.26
#